data_AF-A0A953I2K8-F1
#
_entry.id   AF-A0A953I2K8-F1
#
_cell.length_a   1.000
_cell.length_b   1.000
_cell.length_c   1.000
_cell.angle_alpha   90.00
_cell.angle_beta   90.00
_cell.angle_gamma   90.00
#
_symmetry.space_group_name_H-M   'P 1'
#
loop_
_entity.id
_entity.type
_entity.pdbx_description
1 polymer ?
#
loop_
_entity_poly.entity_id
_entity_poly.type
_entity_poly.pdbx_seq_one_letter_code
_entity_poly.pdbx_strand_id
1 'polypeptide(L)'
;MLHRLARRAGRLLAACAILAALTAHPAAADTGVPQLPRFPTKPTEVVVIGTMHSAQLEYAEHSPARIRALLNRIDPAAVGVETPPQWYAEDVYFEVAYESYGVAVPWAREKGREVRPVDWTADPLEQVNALLWPAVNPEPDPGGSGEERITYEDLLQSWDVPPLLFADTPEWHDAVNRSYANADANPNPCGEAGRRYMLYRNLMIAREIVNMAADHDGKRVVVLIGAAHKPDLDLFLATVPNIVVRQASEWDGATAAEVAAEERRADHLAILWYNLAGTRRIKDGDVDLTRMDRLLAGLEKATPLDPEVRFLRARWHHVRGDTARAVAQYAALAWGQTWEDRPFTFPDVGLYKRMMDWSNAYASMGQTVEYGIDNVFSPVGNLTVRQRVLYELATQEHDPAARERARHELLAEPLNARQRQQLQALLNPPAAEQP
;
A
#
# COMPACT_ATOMS: atom_id res chain seq x y z
N MET A 1 37.55 42.05 12.97
CA MET A 1 36.48 41.06 13.23
C MET A 1 35.57 40.83 12.01
N LEU A 2 35.18 41.88 11.26
CA LEU A 2 34.33 41.75 10.06
C LEU A 2 34.91 40.87 8.93
N HIS A 3 36.23 40.87 8.71
CA HIS A 3 36.87 40.03 7.67
C HIS A 3 36.84 38.51 7.96
N ARG A 4 36.69 38.10 9.22
CA ARG A 4 36.57 36.67 9.59
C ARG A 4 35.13 36.16 9.47
N LEU A 5 34.13 37.05 9.61
CA LEU A 5 32.72 36.74 9.38
C LEU A 5 32.40 36.57 7.89
N ALA A 6 32.95 37.42 7.01
CA ALA A 6 32.76 37.30 5.56
C ALA A 6 33.32 35.99 4.97
N ARG A 7 34.47 35.50 5.47
CA ARG A 7 35.05 34.23 5.03
C ARG A 7 34.31 32.98 5.54
N ARG A 8 33.59 33.08 6.66
CA ARG A 8 32.74 32.00 7.18
C ARG A 8 31.39 31.93 6.45
N ALA A 9 30.81 33.08 6.11
CA ALA A 9 29.60 33.15 5.29
C ALA A 9 29.82 32.61 3.86
N GLY A 10 30.96 32.94 3.23
CA GLY A 10 31.29 32.43 1.89
C GLY A 10 31.54 30.91 1.83
N ARG A 11 32.05 30.30 2.92
CA ARG A 11 32.23 28.85 3.01
C ARG A 11 30.92 28.10 3.31
N LEU A 12 30.00 28.71 4.06
CA LEU A 12 28.66 28.15 4.28
C LEU A 12 27.82 28.16 2.98
N LEU A 13 27.87 29.25 2.21
CA LEU A 13 27.15 29.37 0.94
C LEU A 13 27.69 28.40 -0.13
N ALA A 14 29.01 28.17 -0.19
CA ALA A 14 29.59 27.16 -1.07
C ALA A 14 29.25 25.72 -0.65
N ALA A 15 29.14 25.44 0.67
CA ALA A 15 28.71 24.14 1.16
C ALA A 15 27.21 23.88 0.90
N CYS A 16 26.35 24.90 1.00
CA CYS A 16 24.94 24.79 0.63
C CYS A 16 24.74 24.60 -0.89
N ALA A 17 25.58 25.22 -1.73
CA ALA A 17 25.53 25.02 -3.18
C ALA A 17 26.00 23.62 -3.62
N ILE A 18 26.93 22.99 -2.88
CA ILE A 18 27.40 21.63 -3.15
C ILE A 18 26.41 20.58 -2.60
N LEU A 19 25.73 20.85 -1.47
CA LEU A 19 24.61 20.02 -0.99
C LEU A 19 23.35 20.15 -1.86
N ALA A 20 23.13 21.30 -2.49
CA ALA A 20 22.06 21.49 -3.49
C ALA A 20 22.37 20.83 -4.85
N ALA A 21 23.61 20.41 -5.12
CA ALA A 21 23.96 19.65 -6.33
C ALA A 21 23.87 18.12 -6.12
N LEU A 22 23.58 17.67 -4.89
CA LEU A 22 23.27 16.27 -4.55
C LEU A 22 21.76 16.03 -4.43
N THR A 23 20.93 17.03 -4.74
CA THR A 23 19.50 16.82 -4.90
C THR A 23 19.28 15.93 -6.12
N ALA A 24 18.51 14.86 -5.92
CA ALA A 24 18.04 13.94 -6.94
C ALA A 24 17.94 14.58 -8.33
N HIS A 25 18.52 13.93 -9.34
CA HIS A 25 18.19 14.29 -10.72
C HIS A 25 16.65 14.26 -10.81
N PRO A 26 15.99 15.37 -11.17
CA PRO A 26 14.56 15.30 -11.41
C PRO A 26 14.36 14.23 -12.48
N ALA A 27 13.45 13.29 -12.22
CA ALA A 27 12.94 12.41 -13.27
C ALA A 27 12.60 13.32 -14.46
N ALA A 28 13.18 13.03 -15.62
CA ALA A 28 13.03 13.88 -16.79
C ALA A 28 11.53 14.14 -17.01
N ALA A 29 11.15 15.42 -17.07
CA ALA A 29 9.78 15.82 -17.32
C ALA A 29 9.30 15.18 -18.62
N ASP A 30 8.15 14.51 -18.57
CA ASP A 30 7.52 13.90 -19.74
C ASP A 30 7.19 14.98 -20.76
N THR A 31 7.80 14.88 -21.94
CA THR A 31 7.67 15.89 -23.01
C THR A 31 6.46 15.62 -23.91
N GLY A 32 5.68 14.57 -23.64
CA GLY A 32 4.54 14.17 -24.47
C GLY A 32 4.91 13.67 -25.87
N VAL A 33 6.22 13.57 -26.18
CA VAL A 33 6.72 12.97 -27.41
C VAL A 33 7.03 11.49 -27.13
N PRO A 34 6.45 10.54 -27.87
CA PRO A 34 6.77 9.12 -27.69
C PRO A 34 8.27 8.88 -27.92
N GLN A 35 9.02 8.64 -26.84
CA GLN A 35 10.43 8.28 -26.94
C GLN A 35 10.58 6.78 -27.14
N LEU A 36 11.32 6.35 -28.17
CA LEU A 36 11.66 4.94 -28.31
C LEU A 36 12.35 4.44 -27.03
N PRO A 37 12.07 3.20 -26.58
CA PRO A 37 12.75 2.63 -25.43
C PRO A 37 14.26 2.69 -25.61
N ARG A 38 14.96 3.13 -24.56
CA ARG A 38 16.43 3.14 -24.55
C ARG A 38 16.91 1.79 -24.04
N PHE A 39 17.73 1.10 -24.83
CA PHE A 39 18.29 -0.19 -24.44
C PHE A 39 19.64 -0.02 -23.73
N PRO A 40 19.94 -0.82 -22.69
CA PRO A 40 21.27 -0.87 -22.11
C PRO A 40 22.34 -1.23 -23.15
N THR A 41 23.54 -0.66 -23.00
CA THR A 41 24.68 -0.97 -23.89
C THR A 41 25.63 -2.01 -23.29
N LYS A 42 25.46 -2.32 -21.99
CA LYS A 42 26.18 -3.34 -21.23
C LYS A 42 25.20 -4.28 -20.55
N PRO A 43 25.60 -5.54 -20.27
CA PRO A 43 24.81 -6.45 -19.47
C PRO A 43 24.37 -5.79 -18.16
N THR A 44 23.07 -5.60 -18.00
CA THR A 44 22.44 -4.92 -16.87
C THR A 44 21.44 -5.87 -16.24
N GLU A 45 21.55 -6.08 -14.93
CA GLU A 45 20.71 -7.03 -14.21
C GLU A 45 19.40 -6.36 -13.79
N VAL A 46 18.28 -7.04 -14.07
CA VAL A 46 16.96 -6.62 -13.63
C VAL A 46 16.38 -7.71 -12.74
N VAL A 47 16.00 -7.34 -11.52
CA VAL A 47 15.36 -8.24 -10.55
C VAL A 47 13.93 -7.76 -10.32
N VAL A 48 12.94 -8.60 -10.62
CA VAL A 48 11.53 -8.31 -10.33
C VAL A 48 11.12 -9.06 -9.06
N ILE A 49 10.79 -8.33 -8.00
CA ILE A 49 10.22 -8.83 -6.76
C ILE A 49 8.70 -8.70 -6.86
N GLY A 50 8.04 -9.81 -7.19
CA GLY A 50 6.58 -9.90 -7.15
C GLY A 50 6.07 -10.13 -5.72
N THR A 51 5.16 -9.30 -5.24
CA THR A 51 4.56 -9.46 -3.90
C THR A 51 3.04 -9.26 -3.91
N MET A 52 2.38 -9.74 -2.87
CA MET A 52 0.95 -9.52 -2.67
C MET A 52 0.73 -8.17 -2.00
N HIS A 53 -0.14 -7.33 -2.55
CA HIS A 53 -0.49 -6.05 -1.94
C HIS A 53 -0.92 -6.23 -0.48
N SER A 54 -0.37 -5.40 0.39
CA SER A 54 -0.61 -5.38 1.83
C SER A 54 -0.28 -6.67 2.60
N ALA A 55 0.25 -7.71 1.96
CA ALA A 55 0.66 -8.95 2.66
C ALA A 55 1.74 -8.69 3.72
N GLN A 56 2.52 -7.63 3.54
CA GLN A 56 3.57 -7.19 4.46
C GLN A 56 2.99 -6.76 5.82
N LEU A 57 1.76 -6.25 5.81
CA LEU A 57 1.05 -5.84 7.01
C LEU A 57 0.46 -7.04 7.76
N GLU A 58 0.23 -8.15 7.07
CA GLU A 58 -0.53 -9.29 7.58
C GLU A 58 0.38 -10.47 7.96
N TYR A 59 1.29 -10.87 7.07
CA TYR A 59 2.11 -12.08 7.21
C TYR A 59 3.54 -11.76 7.64
N ALA A 60 4.05 -12.48 8.64
CA ALA A 60 5.39 -12.23 9.19
C ALA A 60 6.50 -12.50 8.16
N GLU A 61 6.30 -13.50 7.30
CA GLU A 61 7.21 -13.86 6.21
C GLU A 61 7.27 -12.80 5.10
N HIS A 62 6.26 -11.94 5.00
CA HIS A 62 6.25 -10.80 4.06
C HIS A 62 6.64 -9.49 4.71
N SER A 63 7.02 -9.48 5.99
CA SER A 63 7.18 -8.23 6.74
C SER A 63 8.06 -7.19 6.02
N PRO A 64 7.77 -5.87 6.17
CA PRO A 64 8.54 -4.80 5.52
C PRO A 64 10.06 -4.91 5.73
N ALA A 65 10.46 -5.36 6.92
CA ALA A 65 11.85 -5.56 7.28
C ALA A 65 12.53 -6.68 6.45
N ARG A 66 11.81 -7.77 6.13
CA ARG A 66 12.33 -8.84 5.25
C ARG A 66 12.53 -8.35 3.83
N ILE A 67 11.61 -7.54 3.30
CA ILE A 67 11.77 -6.93 1.97
C ILE A 67 12.97 -5.98 1.96
N ARG A 68 13.16 -5.13 2.98
CA ARG A 68 14.35 -4.27 3.08
C ARG A 68 15.66 -5.05 3.23
N ALA A 69 15.65 -6.14 4.01
CA ALA A 69 16.81 -7.02 4.13
C ALA A 69 17.16 -7.68 2.79
N LEU A 70 16.15 -8.12 2.02
CA LEU A 70 16.32 -8.61 0.66
C LEU A 70 16.90 -7.53 -0.26
N LEU A 71 16.35 -6.31 -0.25
CA LEU A 71 16.88 -5.17 -1.02
C LEU A 71 18.34 -4.88 -0.67
N ASN A 72 18.73 -4.96 0.61
CA ASN A 72 20.12 -4.80 1.04
C ASN A 72 21.04 -5.90 0.48
N ARG A 73 20.57 -7.15 0.42
CA ARG A 73 21.34 -8.27 -0.15
C ARG A 73 21.47 -8.17 -1.66
N ILE A 74 20.42 -7.70 -2.34
CA ILE A 74 20.44 -7.45 -3.77
C ILE A 74 21.32 -6.23 -4.10
N ASP A 75 21.39 -5.23 -3.23
CA ASP A 75 22.12 -3.97 -3.40
C ASP A 75 21.88 -3.30 -4.78
N PRO A 76 20.62 -2.98 -5.14
CA PRO A 76 20.34 -2.36 -6.42
C PRO A 76 20.80 -0.90 -6.47
N ALA A 77 21.18 -0.46 -7.68
CA ALA A 77 21.50 0.93 -7.97
C ALA A 77 20.27 1.85 -7.93
N ALA A 78 19.10 1.30 -8.23
CA ALA A 78 17.80 1.97 -8.21
C ALA A 78 16.67 0.96 -8.00
N VAL A 79 15.52 1.44 -7.47
CA VAL A 79 14.30 0.64 -7.28
C VAL A 79 13.14 1.19 -8.10
N GLY A 80 12.49 0.32 -8.87
CA GLY A 80 11.22 0.56 -9.53
C GLY A 80 10.06 0.26 -8.57
N VAL A 81 9.03 1.10 -8.57
CA VAL A 81 7.83 0.91 -7.73
C VAL A 81 6.56 0.97 -8.56
N GLU A 82 5.53 0.23 -8.13
CA GLU A 82 4.21 0.20 -8.77
C GLU A 82 3.42 1.48 -8.46
N THR A 83 3.81 2.58 -9.09
CA THR A 83 3.02 3.81 -9.17
C THR A 83 3.28 4.49 -10.51
N PRO A 84 2.26 5.04 -11.18
CA PRO A 84 2.46 5.74 -12.44
C PRO A 84 3.30 7.01 -12.27
N PRO A 85 4.11 7.43 -13.27
CA PRO A 85 4.93 8.63 -13.18
C PRO A 85 4.16 9.90 -12.78
N GLN A 86 2.95 10.08 -13.31
CA GLN A 86 2.07 11.21 -12.99
C GLN A 86 1.54 11.18 -11.55
N TRP A 87 1.44 10.01 -10.93
CA TRP A 87 1.08 9.88 -9.51
C TRP A 87 2.28 10.15 -8.63
N TYR A 88 3.42 9.55 -8.98
CA TYR A 88 4.66 9.73 -8.24
C TYR A 88 5.12 11.19 -8.18
N ALA A 89 4.92 11.96 -9.25
CA ALA A 89 5.23 13.39 -9.30
C ALA A 89 4.47 14.21 -8.23
N GLU A 90 3.30 13.73 -7.81
CA GLU A 90 2.45 14.34 -6.79
C GLU A 90 2.50 13.58 -5.45
N ASP A 91 3.47 12.67 -5.27
CA ASP A 91 3.61 11.80 -4.09
C ASP A 91 2.34 10.97 -3.81
N VAL A 92 1.67 10.52 -4.89
CA VAL A 92 0.50 9.64 -4.88
C VAL A 92 0.92 8.18 -5.18
N TYR A 93 0.28 7.26 -4.49
CA TYR A 93 0.52 5.82 -4.57
C TYR A 93 -0.81 5.08 -4.37
N PHE A 94 -0.89 3.82 -4.84
CA PHE A 94 -1.98 2.95 -4.42
C PHE A 94 -1.90 2.71 -2.91
N GLU A 95 -2.98 3.01 -2.18
CA GLU A 95 -3.04 2.80 -0.73
C GLU A 95 -2.77 1.33 -0.35
N VAL A 96 -3.20 0.40 -1.19
CA VAL A 96 -2.99 -1.05 -1.01
C VAL A 96 -1.54 -1.52 -1.22
N ALA A 97 -0.73 -0.75 -1.94
CA ALA A 97 0.64 -1.08 -2.29
C ALA A 97 1.64 -0.57 -1.23
N TYR A 98 1.45 -0.98 0.03
CA TYR A 98 2.32 -0.58 1.15
C TYR A 98 3.80 -0.92 0.89
N GLU A 99 4.07 -2.01 0.18
CA GLU A 99 5.39 -2.38 -0.30
C GLU A 99 6.08 -1.26 -1.11
N SER A 100 5.32 -0.46 -1.85
CA SER A 100 5.86 0.67 -2.61
C SER A 100 6.17 1.85 -1.68
N TYR A 101 5.13 2.50 -1.14
CA TYR A 101 5.29 3.77 -0.43
C TYR A 101 5.76 3.63 1.03
N GLY A 102 5.49 2.50 1.67
CA GLY A 102 5.90 2.20 3.04
C GLY A 102 7.24 1.47 3.14
N VAL A 103 7.69 0.79 2.07
CA VAL A 103 8.90 -0.05 2.11
C VAL A 103 9.98 0.39 1.12
N ALA A 104 9.76 0.25 -0.20
CA ALA A 104 10.78 0.52 -1.20
C ALA A 104 11.16 2.00 -1.29
N VAL A 105 10.19 2.91 -1.30
CA VAL A 105 10.45 4.36 -1.40
C VAL A 105 11.25 4.87 -0.20
N PRO A 106 10.86 4.60 1.07
CA PRO A 106 11.66 5.03 2.22
C PRO A 106 13.04 4.38 2.26
N TRP A 107 13.14 3.09 1.93
CA TRP A 107 14.42 2.39 1.86
C TRP A 107 15.37 3.04 0.86
N ALA A 108 14.92 3.31 -0.37
CA ALA A 108 15.75 3.92 -1.39
C ALA A 108 16.19 5.33 -1.02
N ARG A 109 15.28 6.15 -0.48
CA ARG A 109 15.60 7.49 0.02
C ARG A 109 16.67 7.45 1.11
N GLU A 110 16.58 6.52 2.06
CA GLU A 110 17.57 6.36 3.12
C GLU A 110 18.93 5.90 2.60
N LYS A 111 18.95 4.95 1.66
CA LYS A 111 20.18 4.40 1.07
C LYS A 111 20.77 5.28 -0.04
N GLY A 112 20.14 6.41 -0.35
CA GLY A 112 20.56 7.30 -1.45
C GLY A 112 20.45 6.64 -2.82
N ARG A 113 19.47 5.75 -3.02
CA ARG A 113 19.15 5.11 -4.29
C ARG A 113 18.03 5.86 -5.01
N GLU A 114 18.02 5.79 -6.34
CA GLU A 114 16.92 6.33 -7.13
C GLU A 114 15.66 5.47 -6.94
N VAL A 115 14.51 6.14 -6.90
CA VAL A 115 13.18 5.53 -7.04
C VAL A 115 12.65 5.88 -8.42
N ARG A 116 12.25 4.86 -9.19
CA ARG A 116 11.62 5.01 -10.50
C ARG A 116 10.15 4.58 -10.43
N PRO A 117 9.18 5.46 -10.74
CA PRO A 117 7.82 5.00 -11.01
C PRO A 117 7.82 4.20 -12.32
N VAL A 118 7.43 2.94 -12.27
CA VAL A 118 7.43 2.06 -13.46
C VAL A 118 6.04 1.64 -13.90
N ASP A 119 4.99 2.05 -13.17
CA ASP A 119 3.64 1.62 -13.51
C ASP A 119 3.02 2.43 -14.65
N TRP A 120 1.99 1.87 -15.24
CA TRP A 120 1.14 2.52 -16.21
C TRP A 120 -0.32 2.19 -15.93
N THR A 121 -1.17 3.22 -15.92
CA THR A 121 -2.61 3.06 -15.87
C THR A 121 -3.20 3.78 -17.07
N ALA A 122 -4.21 3.16 -17.69
CA ALA A 122 -5.00 3.85 -18.71
C ALA A 122 -5.73 5.05 -18.07
N ASP A 123 -6.08 6.03 -18.91
CA ASP A 123 -7.07 7.02 -18.51
C ASP A 123 -8.35 6.29 -18.05
N PRO A 124 -8.96 6.67 -16.92
CA PRO A 124 -10.13 5.97 -16.40
C PRO A 124 -11.29 5.85 -17.40
N LEU A 125 -11.54 6.85 -18.26
CA LEU A 125 -12.58 6.72 -19.29
C LEU A 125 -12.15 5.80 -20.41
N GLU A 126 -10.89 5.83 -20.83
CA GLU A 126 -10.40 4.88 -21.83
C GLU A 126 -10.52 3.45 -21.31
N GLN A 127 -10.14 3.21 -20.06
CA GLN A 127 -10.29 1.91 -19.41
C GLN A 127 -11.77 1.51 -19.33
N VAL A 128 -12.63 2.37 -18.79
CA VAL A 128 -14.07 2.12 -18.69
C VAL A 128 -14.65 1.85 -20.07
N ASN A 129 -14.41 2.69 -21.07
CA ASN A 129 -14.91 2.48 -22.44
C ASN A 129 -14.39 1.18 -23.07
N ALA A 130 -13.13 0.81 -22.83
CA ALA A 130 -12.56 -0.43 -23.34
C ALA A 130 -13.13 -1.68 -22.66
N LEU A 131 -13.56 -1.56 -21.40
CA LEU A 131 -14.10 -2.66 -20.58
C LEU A 131 -15.63 -2.67 -20.49
N LEU A 132 -16.32 -1.61 -20.95
CA LEU A 132 -17.78 -1.50 -21.02
C LEU A 132 -18.34 -2.37 -22.16
N TRP A 133 -18.21 -3.68 -21.99
CA TRP A 133 -18.91 -4.65 -22.81
C TRP A 133 -20.10 -5.23 -22.02
N PRO A 134 -21.23 -5.55 -22.66
CA PRO A 134 -22.29 -6.31 -21.98
C PRO A 134 -21.69 -7.59 -21.39
N ALA A 135 -21.66 -7.70 -20.06
CA ALA A 135 -21.30 -8.94 -19.40
C ALA A 135 -22.39 -9.96 -19.74
N VAL A 136 -22.08 -10.89 -20.64
CA VAL A 136 -22.90 -12.09 -20.84
C VAL A 136 -22.47 -13.03 -19.72
N ASN A 137 -23.07 -12.88 -18.56
CA ASN A 137 -22.99 -13.93 -17.54
C ASN A 137 -23.73 -15.13 -18.15
N PRO A 138 -23.10 -16.32 -18.24
CA PRO A 138 -23.85 -17.54 -18.53
C PRO A 138 -25.10 -17.60 -17.64
N GLU A 139 -26.22 -18.11 -18.16
CA GLU A 139 -27.35 -18.39 -17.26
C GLU A 139 -26.82 -19.26 -16.10
N PRO A 140 -27.16 -18.92 -14.84
CA PRO A 140 -26.75 -19.72 -13.71
C PRO A 140 -27.19 -21.16 -13.95
N ASP A 141 -26.23 -22.09 -13.89
CA ASP A 141 -26.48 -23.53 -14.05
C ASP A 141 -27.64 -23.95 -13.11
N PRO A 142 -28.72 -24.60 -13.60
CA PRO A 142 -29.88 -24.96 -12.78
C PRO A 142 -29.59 -25.93 -11.61
N GLY A 143 -28.33 -26.32 -11.40
CA GLY A 143 -27.87 -27.07 -10.24
C GLY A 143 -26.54 -26.57 -9.65
N GLY A 144 -25.95 -25.50 -10.19
CA GLY A 144 -24.78 -24.84 -9.63
C GLY A 144 -25.23 -23.66 -8.79
N SER A 145 -24.71 -23.51 -7.57
CA SER A 145 -24.79 -22.24 -6.85
C SER A 145 -24.33 -21.16 -7.83
N GLY A 146 -25.28 -20.30 -8.25
CA GLY A 146 -25.10 -19.37 -9.37
C GLY A 146 -23.77 -18.66 -9.26
N GLU A 147 -23.14 -18.38 -10.41
CA GLU A 147 -21.85 -17.70 -10.48
C GLU A 147 -21.81 -16.52 -9.52
N GLU A 148 -21.22 -16.75 -8.34
CA GLU A 148 -20.97 -15.72 -7.37
C GLU A 148 -20.02 -14.76 -8.06
N ARG A 149 -20.52 -13.55 -8.28
CA ARG A 149 -19.73 -12.45 -8.81
C ARG A 149 -18.67 -12.18 -7.76
N ILE A 150 -17.51 -12.82 -7.88
CA ILE A 150 -16.38 -12.72 -6.95
C ILE A 150 -16.12 -11.22 -6.76
N THR A 151 -16.50 -10.70 -5.60
CA THR A 151 -16.27 -9.30 -5.25
C THR A 151 -14.76 -9.09 -5.10
N TYR A 152 -14.28 -7.85 -5.13
CA TYR A 152 -12.87 -7.58 -4.79
C TYR A 152 -12.53 -8.11 -3.39
N GLU A 153 -13.50 -8.10 -2.48
CA GLU A 153 -13.42 -8.70 -1.15
C GLU A 153 -13.28 -10.24 -1.22
N ASP A 154 -14.05 -10.94 -2.06
CA ASP A 154 -13.91 -12.39 -2.27
C ASP A 154 -12.58 -12.76 -2.96
N LEU A 155 -12.09 -11.93 -3.89
CA LEU A 155 -10.77 -12.07 -4.51
C LEU A 155 -9.64 -11.89 -3.49
N LEU A 156 -9.79 -10.93 -2.58
CA LEU A 156 -8.84 -10.71 -1.49
C LEU A 156 -8.91 -11.81 -0.43
N GLN A 157 -10.08 -12.37 -0.15
CA GLN A 157 -10.30 -13.44 0.84
C GLN A 157 -9.98 -14.86 0.31
N SER A 158 -9.95 -15.07 -1.00
CA SER A 158 -9.75 -16.39 -1.62
C SER A 158 -8.30 -16.82 -1.81
N TRP A 159 -7.33 -15.95 -1.51
CA TRP A 159 -5.92 -16.23 -1.80
C TRP A 159 -5.19 -16.67 -0.53
N ASP A 160 -4.78 -17.95 -0.50
CA ASP A 160 -3.69 -18.38 0.38
C ASP A 160 -2.45 -17.56 0.01
N VAL A 161 -1.97 -16.71 0.93
CA VAL A 161 -0.79 -15.88 0.68
C VAL A 161 0.46 -16.76 0.77
N PRO A 162 1.15 -17.07 -0.35
CA PRO A 162 2.28 -17.99 -0.32
C PRO A 162 3.50 -17.34 0.36
N PRO A 163 4.58 -18.09 0.67
CA PRO A 163 5.80 -17.51 1.24
C PRO A 163 6.38 -16.36 0.38
N LEU A 164 7.19 -15.46 0.99
CA LEU A 164 7.92 -14.45 0.22
C LEU A 164 8.72 -15.13 -0.91
N LEU A 165 8.81 -14.46 -2.08
CA LEU A 165 9.48 -14.97 -3.29
C LEU A 165 8.74 -16.07 -4.05
N PHE A 166 7.50 -16.41 -3.65
CA PHE A 166 6.64 -17.32 -4.43
C PHE A 166 6.48 -16.90 -5.89
N ALA A 167 6.60 -15.61 -6.17
CA ALA A 167 6.44 -15.10 -7.52
C ALA A 167 7.53 -15.58 -8.48
N ASP A 168 8.67 -16.08 -7.97
CA ASP A 168 9.73 -16.70 -8.79
C ASP A 168 9.43 -18.17 -9.15
N THR A 169 8.37 -18.78 -8.60
CA THR A 169 8.13 -20.21 -8.80
C THR A 169 7.39 -20.50 -10.11
N PRO A 170 7.68 -21.65 -10.77
CA PRO A 170 6.93 -22.08 -11.96
C PRO A 170 5.43 -22.21 -11.71
N GLU A 171 5.02 -22.64 -10.51
CA GLU A 171 3.61 -22.81 -10.15
C GLU A 171 2.85 -21.48 -10.18
N TRP A 172 3.48 -20.40 -9.70
CA TRP A 172 2.90 -19.06 -9.77
C TRP A 172 2.79 -18.57 -11.21
N HIS A 173 3.87 -18.74 -11.99
CA HIS A 173 3.88 -18.36 -13.41
C HIS A 173 2.77 -19.07 -14.18
N ASP A 174 2.62 -20.37 -13.96
CA ASP A 174 1.59 -21.19 -14.58
C ASP A 174 0.17 -20.77 -14.14
N ALA A 175 -0.03 -20.41 -12.87
CA ALA A 175 -1.31 -19.95 -12.35
C ALA A 175 -1.73 -18.59 -12.94
N VAL A 176 -0.81 -17.63 -13.03
CA VAL A 176 -1.06 -16.34 -13.68
C VAL A 176 -1.35 -16.53 -15.18
N ASN A 177 -0.56 -17.40 -15.83
CA ASN A 177 -0.77 -17.73 -17.23
C ASN A 177 -2.15 -18.34 -17.48
N ARG A 178 -2.66 -19.19 -16.59
CA ARG A 178 -4.02 -19.74 -16.71
C ARG A 178 -5.15 -18.79 -16.32
N SER A 179 -4.91 -17.77 -15.50
CA SER A 179 -5.98 -16.92 -14.96
C SER A 179 -6.29 -15.72 -15.85
N TYR A 180 -5.27 -15.03 -16.36
CA TYR A 180 -5.51 -13.89 -17.24
C TYR A 180 -4.47 -13.70 -18.34
N ALA A 181 -3.25 -14.26 -18.31
CA ALA A 181 -2.32 -14.04 -19.44
C ALA A 181 -2.70 -14.86 -20.68
N ASN A 182 -3.04 -16.13 -20.47
CA ASN A 182 -3.37 -17.17 -21.48
C ASN A 182 -4.56 -18.04 -21.07
N ALA A 183 -5.44 -17.54 -20.20
CA ALA A 183 -6.65 -18.26 -19.78
C ALA A 183 -7.43 -18.76 -21.01
N ASP A 184 -8.10 -19.91 -20.87
CA ASP A 184 -9.09 -20.33 -21.86
C ASP A 184 -9.98 -19.13 -22.14
N ALA A 185 -10.12 -18.78 -23.43
CA ALA A 185 -11.00 -17.72 -23.87
C ALA A 185 -12.43 -18.18 -23.56
N ASN A 186 -12.84 -18.05 -22.30
CA ASN A 186 -14.24 -17.96 -21.96
C ASN A 186 -14.78 -16.88 -22.92
N PRO A 187 -15.74 -17.19 -23.81
CA PRO A 187 -16.15 -16.28 -24.87
C PRO A 187 -16.83 -15.00 -24.36
N ASN A 188 -16.73 -14.69 -23.07
CA ASN A 188 -17.08 -13.44 -22.45
C ASN A 188 -16.10 -12.33 -22.87
N PRO A 189 -16.55 -11.34 -23.67
CA PRO A 189 -15.67 -10.28 -24.15
C PRO A 189 -15.15 -9.36 -23.04
N CYS A 190 -15.84 -9.29 -21.88
CA CYS A 190 -15.34 -8.54 -20.72
C CYS A 190 -14.06 -9.15 -20.16
N GLY A 191 -14.00 -10.48 -20.05
CA GLY A 191 -12.80 -11.19 -19.58
C GLY A 191 -11.63 -11.03 -20.56
N GLU A 192 -11.90 -11.17 -21.85
CA GLU A 192 -10.90 -10.97 -22.91
C GLU A 192 -10.36 -9.53 -22.95
N ALA A 193 -11.23 -8.53 -22.74
CA ALA A 193 -10.81 -7.13 -22.66
C ALA A 193 -9.90 -6.88 -21.44
N GLY A 194 -10.27 -7.40 -20.26
CA GLY A 194 -9.45 -7.31 -19.05
C GLY A 194 -8.07 -7.96 -19.21
N ARG A 195 -8.02 -9.15 -19.83
CA ARG A 195 -6.76 -9.83 -20.17
C ARG A 195 -5.88 -8.98 -21.07
N ARG A 196 -6.42 -8.42 -22.16
CA ARG A 196 -5.65 -7.57 -23.10
C ARG A 196 -5.16 -6.28 -22.44
N TYR A 197 -5.97 -5.70 -21.57
CA TYR A 197 -5.57 -4.55 -20.76
C TYR A 197 -4.36 -4.88 -19.89
N MET A 198 -4.41 -5.99 -19.14
CA MET A 198 -3.30 -6.41 -18.28
C MET A 198 -2.02 -6.67 -19.09
N LEU A 199 -2.12 -7.35 -20.23
CA LEU A 199 -0.99 -7.58 -21.12
C LEU A 199 -0.37 -6.26 -21.60
N TYR A 200 -1.22 -5.29 -21.99
CA TYR A 200 -0.75 -3.98 -22.42
C TYR A 200 -0.10 -3.19 -21.28
N ARG A 201 -0.70 -3.18 -20.08
CA ARG A 201 -0.12 -2.57 -18.89
C ARG A 201 1.25 -3.17 -18.56
N ASN A 202 1.39 -4.50 -18.62
CA ASN A 202 2.67 -5.18 -18.40
C ASN A 202 3.73 -4.78 -19.43
N LEU A 203 3.34 -4.58 -20.69
CA LEU A 203 4.26 -4.11 -21.74
C LEU A 203 4.73 -2.67 -21.49
N MET A 204 3.82 -1.80 -21.03
CA MET A 204 4.14 -0.42 -20.67
C MET A 204 5.05 -0.36 -19.44
N ILE A 205 4.79 -1.19 -18.42
CA ILE A 205 5.67 -1.34 -17.26
C ILE A 205 7.06 -1.81 -17.70
N ALA A 206 7.14 -2.86 -18.53
CA ALA A 206 8.40 -3.37 -19.03
C ALA A 206 9.21 -2.30 -19.78
N ARG A 207 8.55 -1.43 -20.56
CA ARG A 207 9.21 -0.30 -21.23
C ARG A 207 9.86 0.67 -20.25
N GLU A 208 9.19 1.01 -19.15
CA GLU A 208 9.78 1.89 -18.13
C GLU A 208 10.93 1.21 -17.39
N ILE A 209 10.84 -0.10 -17.16
CA ILE A 209 11.95 -0.89 -16.61
C ILE A 209 13.14 -0.93 -17.57
N VAL A 210 12.91 -1.05 -18.89
CA VAL A 210 13.98 -0.98 -19.89
C VAL A 210 14.67 0.37 -19.87
N ASN A 211 13.91 1.47 -19.79
CA ASN A 211 14.47 2.82 -19.67
C ASN A 211 15.30 2.97 -18.38
N MET A 212 14.80 2.46 -17.26
CA MET A 212 15.51 2.44 -15.99
C MET A 212 16.81 1.63 -16.08
N ALA A 213 16.79 0.46 -16.70
CA ALA A 213 17.97 -0.37 -16.91
C ALA A 213 19.02 0.37 -17.76
N ALA A 214 18.61 1.09 -18.81
CA ALA A 214 19.52 1.87 -19.64
C ALA A 214 20.14 3.06 -18.90
N ASP A 215 19.42 3.69 -17.97
CA ASP A 215 19.97 4.74 -17.10
C ASP A 215 20.99 4.21 -16.09
N HIS A 216 20.93 2.91 -15.78
CA HIS A 216 21.81 2.21 -14.84
C HIS A 216 22.66 1.14 -15.54
N ASP A 217 23.12 1.46 -16.74
CA ASP A 217 23.87 0.55 -17.63
C ASP A 217 25.04 -0.15 -16.92
N GLY A 218 25.08 -1.49 -17.01
CA GLY A 218 26.10 -2.34 -16.37
C GLY A 218 25.91 -2.57 -14.87
N LYS A 219 24.79 -2.13 -14.29
CA LYS A 219 24.47 -2.30 -12.85
C LYS A 219 23.27 -3.23 -12.67
N ARG A 220 22.81 -3.33 -11.41
CA ARG A 220 21.59 -4.04 -11.03
C ARG A 220 20.50 -3.04 -10.66
N VAL A 221 19.30 -3.26 -11.17
CA VAL A 221 18.08 -2.57 -10.74
C VAL A 221 17.07 -3.58 -10.19
N VAL A 222 16.25 -3.14 -9.25
CA VAL A 222 15.16 -3.96 -8.68
C VAL A 222 13.83 -3.30 -8.98
N VAL A 223 12.78 -4.07 -9.19
CA VAL A 223 11.40 -3.61 -9.30
C VAL A 223 10.57 -4.32 -8.23
N LEU A 224 9.85 -3.58 -7.39
CA LEU A 224 8.92 -4.10 -6.40
C LEU A 224 7.49 -3.80 -6.85
N ILE A 225 6.72 -4.85 -7.15
CA ILE A 225 5.43 -4.75 -7.85
C ILE A 225 4.50 -5.91 -7.45
N GLY A 226 3.20 -5.76 -7.71
CA GLY A 226 2.21 -6.81 -7.58
C GLY A 226 2.64 -8.10 -8.30
N ALA A 227 2.58 -9.23 -7.60
CA ALA A 227 3.10 -10.52 -8.06
C ALA A 227 2.51 -10.99 -9.39
N ALA A 228 1.29 -10.56 -9.70
CA ALA A 228 0.61 -10.87 -10.94
C ALA A 228 1.41 -10.36 -12.16
N HIS A 229 2.10 -9.23 -12.07
CA HIS A 229 2.86 -8.64 -13.17
C HIS A 229 4.10 -9.46 -13.56
N LYS A 230 4.70 -10.17 -12.60
CA LYS A 230 6.04 -10.74 -12.75
C LYS A 230 6.21 -11.71 -13.93
N PRO A 231 5.30 -12.68 -14.20
CA PRO A 231 5.51 -13.64 -15.28
C PRO A 231 5.68 -12.99 -16.66
N ASP A 232 4.86 -12.00 -16.97
CA ASP A 232 4.97 -11.23 -18.22
C ASP A 232 6.22 -10.34 -18.24
N LEU A 233 6.56 -9.70 -17.11
CA LEU A 233 7.76 -8.87 -17.02
C LEU A 233 9.03 -9.69 -17.23
N ASP A 234 9.17 -10.85 -16.57
CA ASP A 234 10.30 -11.75 -16.76
C ASP A 234 10.42 -12.17 -18.24
N LEU A 235 9.28 -12.49 -18.88
CA LEU A 235 9.23 -12.84 -20.30
C LEU A 235 9.67 -11.67 -21.20
N PHE A 236 9.06 -10.49 -21.05
CA PHE A 236 9.32 -9.35 -21.92
C PHE A 236 10.76 -8.86 -21.78
N LEU A 237 11.23 -8.71 -20.54
CA LEU A 237 12.57 -8.20 -20.25
C LEU A 237 13.67 -9.15 -20.73
N ALA A 238 13.45 -10.47 -20.69
CA ALA A 238 14.40 -11.46 -21.21
C ALA A 238 14.61 -11.37 -22.74
N THR A 239 13.67 -10.75 -23.48
CA THR A 239 13.83 -10.54 -24.93
C THR A 239 14.63 -9.29 -25.28
N VAL A 240 14.94 -8.44 -24.30
CA VAL A 240 15.59 -7.14 -24.53
C VAL A 240 17.10 -7.31 -24.55
N PRO A 241 17.81 -6.80 -25.59
CA PRO A 241 19.27 -6.86 -25.65
C PRO A 241 19.92 -6.28 -24.39
N ASN A 242 20.94 -6.99 -23.90
CA ASN A 242 21.73 -6.61 -22.72
C ASN A 242 20.99 -6.54 -21.38
N ILE A 243 19.71 -6.91 -21.31
CA ILE A 243 19.04 -7.15 -20.02
C ILE A 243 19.30 -8.59 -19.59
N VAL A 244 19.74 -8.75 -18.35
CA VAL A 244 19.89 -10.04 -17.68
C VAL A 244 18.84 -10.12 -16.58
N VAL A 245 17.76 -10.86 -16.82
CA VAL A 245 16.74 -11.09 -15.80
C VAL A 245 17.32 -12.03 -14.74
N ARG A 246 17.24 -11.63 -13.48
CA ARG A 246 17.68 -12.41 -12.31
C ARG A 246 16.51 -12.60 -11.35
N GLN A 247 16.45 -13.75 -10.70
CA GLN A 247 15.36 -14.10 -9.79
C GLN A 247 15.68 -13.61 -8.38
N ALA A 248 14.69 -13.05 -7.69
CA ALA A 248 14.90 -12.46 -6.35
C ALA A 248 15.33 -13.53 -5.32
N SER A 249 14.88 -14.76 -5.52
CA SER A 249 15.25 -15.97 -4.78
C SER A 249 16.73 -16.30 -4.81
N GLU A 250 17.50 -15.78 -5.77
CA GLU A 250 18.95 -15.90 -5.75
C GLU A 250 19.61 -15.17 -4.56
N TRP A 251 18.89 -14.23 -3.94
CA TRP A 251 19.30 -13.47 -2.75
C TRP A 251 18.53 -13.84 -1.49
N ASP A 252 17.78 -14.94 -1.49
CA ASP A 252 17.06 -15.42 -0.31
C ASP A 252 18.01 -15.76 0.86
N GLY A 253 17.44 -16.03 2.03
CA GLY A 253 18.17 -16.44 3.23
C GLY A 253 18.64 -15.26 4.08
N ALA A 254 17.87 -14.17 4.11
CA ALA A 254 18.10 -13.10 5.08
C ALA A 254 18.01 -13.66 6.52
N THR A 255 19.07 -13.44 7.29
CA THR A 255 19.17 -13.86 8.68
C THR A 255 18.21 -13.07 9.56
N ALA A 256 17.83 -13.63 10.70
CA ALA A 256 17.00 -12.91 11.68
C ALA A 256 17.64 -11.58 12.14
N ALA A 257 18.98 -11.50 12.16
CA ALA A 257 19.71 -10.28 12.50
C ALA A 257 19.60 -9.21 11.39
N GLU A 258 19.72 -9.59 10.12
CA GLU A 258 19.52 -8.68 8.99
C GLU A 258 18.09 -8.15 8.94
N VAL A 259 17.10 -9.01 9.20
CA VAL A 259 15.68 -8.61 9.28
C VAL A 259 15.47 -7.66 10.47
N ALA A 260 15.96 -8.02 11.67
CA ALA A 260 15.80 -7.17 12.85
C ALA A 260 16.46 -5.79 12.69
N ALA A 261 17.57 -5.69 11.96
CA ALA A 261 18.24 -4.42 11.68
C ALA A 261 17.41 -3.47 10.80
N GLU A 262 16.44 -4.01 10.06
CA GLU A 262 15.56 -3.23 9.18
C GLU A 262 14.13 -3.10 9.74
N GLU A 263 13.88 -3.46 11.00
CA GLU A 263 12.61 -3.16 11.67
C GLU A 263 12.45 -1.65 11.89
N ARG A 264 11.25 -1.10 11.61
CA ARG A 264 10.94 0.31 11.83
C ARG A 264 9.68 0.46 12.67
N ARG A 265 9.67 1.52 13.48
CA ARG A 265 8.50 1.90 14.28
C ARG A 265 7.24 2.07 13.44
N ALA A 266 7.35 2.71 12.27
CA ALA A 266 6.22 2.97 11.38
C ALA A 266 5.57 1.66 10.89
N ASP A 267 6.37 0.65 10.53
CA ASP A 267 5.85 -0.65 10.11
C ASP A 267 5.15 -1.39 11.24
N HIS A 268 5.66 -1.29 12.47
CA HIS A 268 5.00 -1.91 13.61
C HIS A 268 3.62 -1.28 13.84
N LEU A 269 3.50 0.04 13.71
CA LEU A 269 2.21 0.72 13.79
C LEU A 269 1.29 0.33 12.64
N ALA A 270 1.79 0.24 11.40
CA ALA A 270 1.00 -0.17 10.24
C ALA A 270 0.49 -1.61 10.36
N ILE A 271 1.36 -2.55 10.74
CA ILE A 271 1.00 -3.95 11.03
C ILE A 271 -0.07 -3.99 12.11
N LEU A 272 0.14 -3.31 13.24
CA LEU A 272 -0.82 -3.33 14.35
C LEU A 272 -2.15 -2.70 13.97
N TRP A 273 -2.16 -1.56 13.28
CA TRP A 273 -3.38 -0.90 12.86
C TRP A 273 -4.16 -1.76 11.87
N TYR A 274 -3.49 -2.27 10.82
CA TYR A 274 -4.12 -3.13 9.81
C TYR A 274 -4.77 -4.36 10.46
N ASN A 275 -4.04 -5.03 11.34
CA ASN A 275 -4.54 -6.24 11.98
C ASN A 275 -5.54 -5.98 13.11
N LEU A 276 -5.52 -4.85 13.82
CA LEU A 276 -6.37 -4.65 15.00
C LEU A 276 -7.53 -3.68 14.78
N ALA A 277 -7.42 -2.78 13.80
CA ALA A 277 -8.37 -1.70 13.55
C ALA A 277 -8.87 -1.60 12.10
N GLY A 278 -8.21 -2.27 11.14
CA GLY A 278 -8.62 -2.35 9.75
C GLY A 278 -9.64 -3.45 9.46
N THR A 279 -10.27 -3.36 8.30
CA THR A 279 -10.98 -4.41 7.57
C THR A 279 -9.92 -5.30 6.91
N ARG A 280 -9.47 -6.31 7.68
CA ARG A 280 -8.44 -7.27 7.28
C ARG A 280 -9.03 -8.40 6.42
N ARG A 281 -8.16 -9.07 5.63
CA ARG A 281 -8.52 -10.29 4.88
C ARG A 281 -8.74 -11.46 5.83
N ILE A 282 -7.87 -11.59 6.81
CA ILE A 282 -7.97 -12.61 7.86
C ILE A 282 -9.16 -12.37 8.78
N LYS A 283 -9.94 -13.42 9.05
CA LYS A 283 -11.05 -13.39 10.02
C LYS A 283 -10.54 -13.17 11.44
N ASP A 284 -11.41 -12.69 12.32
CA ASP A 284 -11.03 -12.32 13.69
C ASP A 284 -10.36 -13.44 14.50
N GLY A 285 -10.66 -14.71 14.18
CA GLY A 285 -10.06 -15.88 14.81
C GLY A 285 -8.64 -16.23 14.35
N ASP A 286 -8.17 -15.75 13.20
CA ASP A 286 -6.88 -16.18 12.64
C ASP A 286 -5.78 -15.11 12.75
N VAL A 287 -6.06 -14.00 13.43
CA VAL A 287 -5.02 -13.01 13.70
C VAL A 287 -4.05 -13.50 14.75
N ASP A 288 -2.76 -13.41 14.42
CA ASP A 288 -1.65 -13.74 15.31
C ASP A 288 -1.53 -12.70 16.44
N LEU A 289 -2.39 -12.85 17.44
CA LEU A 289 -2.44 -11.99 18.63
C LEU A 289 -1.15 -12.06 19.45
N THR A 290 -0.37 -13.14 19.34
CA THR A 290 0.93 -13.27 20.00
C THR A 290 1.95 -12.34 19.36
N ARG A 291 2.02 -12.31 18.02
CA ARG A 291 2.84 -11.34 17.30
C ARG A 291 2.40 -9.92 17.57
N MET A 292 1.10 -9.64 17.57
CA MET A 292 0.59 -8.28 17.85
C MET A 292 0.98 -7.84 19.28
N ASP A 293 0.87 -8.72 20.27
CA ASP A 293 1.26 -8.41 21.65
C ASP A 293 2.76 -8.10 21.77
N ARG A 294 3.62 -8.88 21.10
CA ARG A 294 5.07 -8.63 21.05
C ARG A 294 5.39 -7.27 20.46
N LEU A 295 4.77 -6.91 19.33
CA LEU A 295 4.99 -5.62 18.68
C LEU A 295 4.52 -4.46 19.58
N LEU A 296 3.33 -4.58 20.20
CA LEU A 296 2.82 -3.60 21.15
C LEU A 296 3.75 -3.43 22.35
N ALA A 297 4.20 -4.51 22.97
CA ALA A 297 5.10 -4.45 24.13
C ALA A 297 6.41 -3.71 23.80
N GLY A 298 6.95 -3.90 22.59
CA GLY A 298 8.12 -3.15 22.10
C GLY A 298 7.84 -1.64 21.98
N LEU A 299 6.69 -1.27 21.41
CA LEU A 299 6.28 0.12 21.26
C LEU A 299 5.94 0.80 22.60
N GLU A 300 5.27 0.10 23.51
CA GLU A 300 4.93 0.59 24.85
C GLU A 300 6.18 0.85 25.69
N LYS A 301 7.21 0.00 25.54
CA LYS A 301 8.51 0.24 26.19
C LYS A 301 9.19 1.50 25.66
N ALA A 302 9.09 1.77 24.36
CA ALA A 302 9.73 2.93 23.73
C ALA A 302 8.96 4.24 23.95
N THR A 303 7.63 4.19 23.89
CA THR A 303 6.73 5.35 23.94
C THR A 303 5.47 5.05 24.76
N PRO A 304 5.57 4.93 26.10
CA PRO A 304 4.48 4.41 26.94
C PRO A 304 3.22 5.29 26.99
N LEU A 305 3.35 6.59 26.67
CA LEU A 305 2.25 7.55 26.68
C LEU A 305 1.69 7.86 25.30
N ASP A 306 2.16 7.18 24.25
CA ASP A 306 1.69 7.43 22.89
C ASP A 306 0.21 7.02 22.74
N PRO A 307 -0.70 7.95 22.38
CA PRO A 307 -2.12 7.68 22.30
C PRO A 307 -2.47 6.63 21.22
N GLU A 308 -1.73 6.57 20.12
CA GLU A 308 -1.95 5.58 19.06
C GLU A 308 -1.61 4.16 19.55
N VAL A 309 -0.49 4.01 20.27
CA VAL A 309 -0.07 2.72 20.84
C VAL A 309 -1.08 2.25 21.89
N ARG A 310 -1.57 3.18 22.74
CA ARG A 310 -2.59 2.86 23.74
C ARG A 310 -3.94 2.50 23.11
N PHE A 311 -4.34 3.18 22.03
CA PHE A 311 -5.51 2.80 21.24
C PHE A 311 -5.36 1.38 20.68
N LEU A 312 -4.22 1.07 20.06
CA LEU A 312 -3.96 -0.26 19.50
C LEU A 312 -3.94 -1.35 20.57
N ARG A 313 -3.45 -1.05 21.79
CA ARG A 313 -3.55 -1.96 22.94
C ARG A 313 -5.01 -2.21 23.35
N ALA A 314 -5.84 -1.18 23.36
CA ALA A 314 -7.27 -1.34 23.64
C ALA A 314 -7.98 -2.16 22.54
N ARG A 315 -7.64 -1.94 21.26
CA ARG A 315 -8.12 -2.78 20.15
C ARG A 315 -7.65 -4.22 20.29
N TRP A 316 -6.42 -4.47 20.71
CA TRP A 316 -5.95 -5.83 21.00
C TRP A 316 -6.78 -6.52 22.08
N HIS A 317 -7.11 -5.83 23.18
CA HIS A 317 -8.02 -6.35 24.21
C HIS A 317 -9.41 -6.66 23.65
N HIS A 318 -9.93 -5.79 22.79
CA HIS A 318 -11.22 -5.99 22.16
C HIS A 318 -11.23 -7.22 21.25
N VAL A 319 -10.25 -7.35 20.34
CA VAL A 319 -10.14 -8.46 19.38
C VAL A 319 -10.00 -9.81 20.09
N ARG A 320 -9.30 -9.87 21.23
CA ARG A 320 -9.19 -11.11 22.04
C ARG A 320 -10.41 -11.39 22.94
N GLY A 321 -11.48 -10.60 22.83
CA GLY A 321 -12.72 -10.78 23.61
C GLY A 321 -12.72 -10.18 25.02
N ASP A 322 -11.69 -9.41 25.41
CA ASP A 322 -11.63 -8.70 26.70
C ASP A 322 -12.26 -7.30 26.58
N THR A 323 -13.55 -7.27 26.24
CA THR A 323 -14.29 -6.03 25.92
C THR A 323 -14.31 -5.05 27.09
N ALA A 324 -14.49 -5.53 28.32
CA ALA A 324 -14.53 -4.67 29.50
C ALA A 324 -13.22 -3.88 29.67
N ARG A 325 -12.08 -4.56 29.51
CA ARG A 325 -10.76 -3.91 29.59
C ARG A 325 -10.51 -2.96 28.42
N ALA A 326 -10.94 -3.33 27.22
CA ALA A 326 -10.85 -2.44 26.06
C ALA A 326 -11.63 -1.14 26.29
N VAL A 327 -12.89 -1.23 26.73
CA VAL A 327 -13.76 -0.07 27.00
C VAL A 327 -13.18 0.83 28.08
N ALA A 328 -12.66 0.25 29.17
CA ALA A 328 -11.99 1.02 30.21
C ALA A 328 -10.76 1.79 29.67
N GLN A 329 -9.98 1.17 28.78
CA GLN A 329 -8.83 1.83 28.16
C GLN A 329 -9.23 2.92 27.17
N TYR A 330 -10.26 2.70 26.35
CA TYR A 330 -10.79 3.74 25.47
C TYR A 330 -11.32 4.93 26.27
N ALA A 331 -12.09 4.69 27.33
CA ALA A 331 -12.63 5.76 28.19
C ALA A 331 -11.49 6.54 28.88
N ALA A 332 -10.45 5.85 29.37
CA ALA A 332 -9.28 6.50 29.93
C ALA A 332 -8.51 7.34 28.89
N LEU A 333 -8.46 6.89 27.64
CA LEU A 333 -7.81 7.63 26.55
C LEU A 333 -8.66 8.82 26.08
N ALA A 334 -9.99 8.69 26.04
CA ALA A 334 -10.90 9.76 25.65
C ALA A 334 -11.02 10.85 26.72
N TRP A 335 -11.08 10.46 28.00
CA TRP A 335 -11.52 11.35 29.08
C TRP A 335 -10.63 11.36 30.33
N GLY A 336 -9.68 10.43 30.45
CA GLY A 336 -8.84 10.31 31.64
C GLY A 336 -7.63 11.24 31.66
N GLN A 337 -7.17 11.71 30.50
CA GLN A 337 -6.05 12.64 30.37
C GLN A 337 -6.13 13.45 29.07
N THR A 338 -5.58 14.66 29.07
CA THR A 338 -5.47 15.49 27.86
C THR A 338 -4.21 15.14 27.08
N TRP A 339 -4.33 15.09 25.76
CA TRP A 339 -3.23 14.92 24.80
C TRP A 339 -3.64 15.58 23.48
N GLU A 340 -2.65 15.93 22.65
CA GLU A 340 -2.89 16.55 21.35
C GLU A 340 -3.33 15.49 20.34
N ASP A 341 -4.52 15.69 19.76
CA ASP A 341 -5.05 14.77 18.78
C ASP A 341 -4.30 14.85 17.44
N ARG A 342 -4.20 13.71 16.76
CA ARG A 342 -3.44 13.57 15.51
C ARG A 342 -4.00 12.42 14.66
N PRO A 343 -3.74 12.42 13.34
CA PRO A 343 -3.93 11.23 12.52
C PRO A 343 -3.10 10.04 13.01
N PHE A 344 -3.54 8.85 12.61
CA PHE A 344 -2.72 7.65 12.74
C PHE A 344 -1.46 7.75 11.88
N THR A 345 -0.43 6.97 12.25
CA THR A 345 0.77 6.80 11.41
C THR A 345 0.44 6.00 10.15
N PHE A 346 -0.46 5.03 10.30
CA PHE A 346 -1.09 4.28 9.22
C PHE A 346 -2.55 4.04 9.61
N PRO A 347 -3.51 4.21 8.68
CA PRO A 347 -3.35 4.62 7.30
C PRO A 347 -2.89 6.07 7.16
N ASP A 348 -2.19 6.38 6.06
CA ASP A 348 -1.73 7.74 5.78
C ASP A 348 -2.88 8.58 5.21
N VAL A 349 -3.54 9.34 6.09
CA VAL A 349 -4.62 10.27 5.68
C VAL A 349 -4.13 11.34 4.69
N GLY A 350 -2.85 11.67 4.71
CA GLY A 350 -2.24 12.59 3.76
C GLY A 350 -2.14 11.97 2.37
N LEU A 351 -1.76 10.70 2.28
CA LEU A 351 -1.76 9.94 1.03
C LEU A 351 -3.18 9.84 0.45
N TYR A 352 -4.16 9.44 1.27
CA TYR A 352 -5.57 9.43 0.87
C TYR A 352 -6.00 10.80 0.33
N LYS A 353 -5.57 11.88 1.02
CA LYS A 353 -5.90 13.23 0.59
C LYS A 353 -5.35 13.57 -0.78
N ARG A 354 -4.06 13.31 -1.02
CA ARG A 354 -3.42 13.55 -2.31
C ARG A 354 -4.06 12.70 -3.42
N MET A 355 -4.42 11.45 -3.14
CA MET A 355 -5.12 10.58 -4.09
C MET A 355 -6.47 11.15 -4.52
N MET A 356 -7.26 11.65 -3.57
CA MET A 356 -8.56 12.28 -3.86
C MET A 356 -8.40 13.62 -4.56
N ASP A 357 -7.45 14.46 -4.16
CA ASP A 357 -7.16 15.74 -4.84
C ASP A 357 -6.76 15.50 -6.29
N TRP A 358 -5.86 14.53 -6.53
CA TRP A 358 -5.50 14.09 -7.86
C TRP A 358 -6.72 13.59 -8.64
N SER A 359 -7.50 12.68 -8.05
CA SER A 359 -8.69 12.13 -8.70
C SER A 359 -9.71 13.21 -9.08
N ASN A 360 -9.86 14.24 -8.25
CA ASN A 360 -10.76 15.37 -8.52
C ASN A 360 -10.20 16.32 -9.61
N ALA A 361 -8.89 16.58 -9.61
CA ALA A 361 -8.22 17.42 -10.61
C ALA A 361 -8.26 16.80 -12.01
N TYR A 362 -8.21 15.47 -12.09
CA TYR A 362 -8.23 14.69 -13.33
C TYR A 362 -9.56 13.93 -13.53
N ALA A 363 -10.62 14.32 -12.81
CA ALA A 363 -11.92 13.68 -12.89
C ALA A 363 -12.54 13.87 -14.28
N SER A 364 -12.58 12.78 -15.03
CA SER A 364 -13.03 12.75 -16.41
C SER A 364 -14.56 12.85 -16.57
N MET A 365 -15.32 12.65 -15.49
CA MET A 365 -16.79 12.74 -15.45
C MET A 365 -17.33 13.93 -14.65
N GLY A 366 -16.48 14.86 -14.20
CA GLY A 366 -16.90 16.09 -13.53
C GLY A 366 -17.61 15.91 -12.17
N GLN A 367 -17.68 14.70 -11.63
CA GLN A 367 -18.17 14.45 -10.28
C GLN A 367 -17.01 14.55 -9.30
N THR A 368 -16.90 15.69 -8.63
CA THR A 368 -15.97 15.84 -7.51
C THR A 368 -16.43 14.96 -6.36
N VAL A 369 -15.51 14.15 -5.85
CA VAL A 369 -15.76 13.24 -4.75
C VAL A 369 -15.24 13.91 -3.48
N GLU A 370 -16.15 14.20 -2.55
CA GLU A 370 -15.77 14.73 -1.23
C GLU A 370 -14.98 13.69 -0.43
N TYR A 371 -14.08 14.17 0.43
CA TYR A 371 -13.35 13.34 1.39
C TYR A 371 -14.28 12.59 2.34
N GLY A 372 -14.12 11.27 2.41
CA GLY A 372 -14.81 10.42 3.38
C GLY A 372 -14.03 10.20 4.69
N ILE A 373 -14.66 9.50 5.63
CA ILE A 373 -14.00 8.91 6.81
C ILE A 373 -13.46 7.51 6.53
N ASP A 374 -13.89 6.90 5.43
CA ASP A 374 -13.47 5.59 4.93
C ASP A 374 -12.19 5.68 4.10
N ASN A 375 -11.48 4.56 4.02
CA ASN A 375 -10.43 4.31 3.06
C ASN A 375 -10.48 2.85 2.59
N VAL A 376 -9.52 2.43 1.77
CA VAL A 376 -9.49 1.06 1.22
C VAL A 376 -9.40 -0.03 2.31
N PHE A 377 -8.96 0.31 3.51
CA PHE A 377 -8.74 -0.63 4.61
C PHE A 377 -9.76 -0.52 5.74
N SER A 378 -10.67 0.44 5.75
CA SER A 378 -11.60 0.62 6.87
C SER A 378 -12.69 1.65 6.54
N PRO A 379 -13.94 1.43 6.96
CA PRO A 379 -15.01 2.42 6.84
C PRO A 379 -14.80 3.67 7.71
N VAL A 380 -13.82 3.63 8.61
CA VAL A 380 -13.42 4.69 9.55
C VAL A 380 -11.89 4.86 9.58
N GLY A 381 -11.25 4.64 8.43
CA GLY A 381 -9.79 4.68 8.28
C GLY A 381 -9.18 6.07 8.46
N ASN A 382 -9.90 7.12 8.05
CA ASN A 382 -9.40 8.49 8.00
C ASN A 382 -9.73 9.32 9.25
N LEU A 383 -10.25 8.69 10.30
CA LEU A 383 -10.44 9.33 11.60
C LEU A 383 -9.10 9.58 12.29
N THR A 384 -9.01 10.66 13.06
CA THR A 384 -7.88 10.86 14.00
C THR A 384 -7.90 9.80 15.11
N VAL A 385 -6.81 9.72 15.88
CA VAL A 385 -6.75 8.79 17.02
C VAL A 385 -7.90 9.05 17.99
N ARG A 386 -8.20 10.31 18.33
CA ARG A 386 -9.28 10.64 19.27
C ARG A 386 -10.64 10.31 18.69
N GLN A 387 -10.89 10.68 17.43
CA GLN A 387 -12.15 10.38 16.75
C GLN A 387 -12.38 8.87 16.69
N ARG A 388 -11.33 8.09 16.41
CA ARG A 388 -11.43 6.64 16.39
C ARG A 388 -11.69 6.05 17.77
N VAL A 389 -11.05 6.56 18.84
CA VAL A 389 -11.37 6.16 20.23
C VAL A 389 -12.83 6.41 20.57
N LEU A 390 -13.35 7.59 20.22
CA LEU A 390 -14.77 7.91 20.41
C LEU A 390 -15.67 6.99 19.59
N TYR A 391 -15.28 6.66 18.36
CA TYR A 391 -16.02 5.72 17.52
C TYR A 391 -16.11 4.34 18.18
N GLU A 392 -15.01 3.78 18.68
CA GLU A 392 -15.03 2.47 19.38
C GLU A 392 -15.88 2.52 20.67
N LEU A 393 -15.90 3.64 21.39
CA LEU A 393 -16.80 3.84 22.54
C LEU A 393 -18.27 3.98 22.12
N ALA A 394 -18.55 4.56 20.96
CA ALA A 394 -19.88 4.83 20.45
C ALA A 394 -20.58 3.59 19.84
N THR A 395 -19.81 2.55 19.50
CA THR A 395 -20.30 1.30 18.88
C THR A 395 -20.37 0.11 19.83
N GLN A 396 -19.58 0.09 20.90
CA GLN A 396 -19.60 -0.99 21.92
C GLN A 396 -20.92 -1.03 22.72
N GLU A 397 -21.29 -2.21 23.24
CA GLU A 397 -22.53 -2.43 24.00
C GLU A 397 -22.35 -2.59 25.53
N HIS A 398 -21.10 -2.63 25.99
CA HIS A 398 -20.72 -2.92 27.38
C HIS A 398 -21.05 -1.78 28.36
N ASP A 399 -20.85 -0.53 27.97
CA ASP A 399 -21.12 0.67 28.79
C ASP A 399 -22.03 1.65 28.03
N PRO A 400 -23.36 1.63 28.31
CA PRO A 400 -24.31 2.50 27.64
C PRO A 400 -24.09 4.00 27.88
N ALA A 401 -23.58 4.38 29.06
CA ALA A 401 -23.37 5.79 29.40
C ALA A 401 -22.15 6.35 28.65
N ALA A 402 -21.06 5.57 28.60
CA ALA A 402 -19.90 5.92 27.80
C ALA A 402 -20.27 5.96 26.30
N ARG A 403 -21.10 5.02 25.84
CA ARG A 403 -21.58 4.99 24.45
C ARG A 403 -22.30 6.28 24.06
N GLU A 404 -23.28 6.70 24.86
CA GLU A 404 -24.07 7.90 24.55
C GLU A 404 -23.22 9.16 24.57
N ARG A 405 -22.34 9.30 25.57
CA ARG A 405 -21.39 10.41 25.64
C ARG A 405 -20.48 10.45 24.41
N ALA A 406 -19.91 9.32 24.01
CA ALA A 406 -19.01 9.25 22.87
C ALA A 406 -19.71 9.56 21.55
N ARG A 407 -20.96 9.11 21.36
CA ARG A 407 -21.81 9.48 20.21
C ARG A 407 -22.01 10.99 20.13
N HIS A 408 -22.36 11.62 21.24
CA HIS A 408 -22.54 13.07 21.30
C HIS A 408 -21.25 13.84 20.97
N GLU A 409 -20.12 13.47 21.58
CA GLU A 409 -18.83 14.11 21.31
C GLU A 409 -18.39 13.93 19.85
N LEU A 410 -18.53 12.72 19.29
CA LEU A 410 -18.09 12.43 17.93
C LEU A 410 -18.92 13.15 16.87
N LEU A 411 -20.23 13.33 17.09
CA LEU A 411 -21.12 14.08 16.20
C LEU A 411 -20.94 15.61 16.31
N ALA A 412 -20.30 16.09 17.38
CA ALA A 412 -19.97 17.51 17.57
C ALA A 412 -18.65 17.92 16.87
N GLU A 413 -17.84 16.95 16.42
CA GLU A 413 -16.61 17.20 15.68
C GLU A 413 -16.88 17.92 14.34
N PRO A 414 -15.96 18.76 13.86
CA PRO A 414 -16.10 19.48 12.60
C PRO A 414 -15.90 18.53 11.40
N LEU A 415 -16.95 17.79 11.06
CA LEU A 415 -17.01 16.89 9.91
C LEU A 415 -17.69 17.57 8.71
N ASN A 416 -17.22 17.26 7.49
CA ASN A 416 -17.89 17.67 6.27
C ASN A 416 -19.22 16.88 6.07
N ALA A 417 -20.00 17.24 5.04
CA ALA A 417 -21.31 16.63 4.79
C ALA A 417 -21.21 15.12 4.56
N ARG A 418 -20.31 14.67 3.68
CA ARG A 418 -20.08 13.24 3.42
C ARG A 418 -19.62 12.48 4.68
N GLN A 419 -18.63 12.99 5.39
CA GLN A 419 -18.10 12.38 6.62
C GLN A 419 -19.20 12.20 7.68
N ARG A 420 -20.04 13.23 7.85
CA ARG A 420 -21.18 13.15 8.77
C ARG A 420 -22.20 12.10 8.34
N GLN A 421 -22.52 12.04 7.06
CA GLN A 421 -23.43 11.03 6.52
C GLN A 421 -22.90 9.62 6.75
N GLN A 422 -21.63 9.36 6.41
CA GLN A 422 -20.97 8.07 6.63
C GLN A 422 -20.94 7.69 8.11
N LEU A 423 -20.55 8.63 8.99
CA LEU A 423 -20.53 8.40 10.42
C LEU A 423 -21.92 8.05 10.97
N GLN A 424 -22.96 8.78 10.56
CA GLN A 424 -24.34 8.52 10.99
C GLN A 424 -24.83 7.13 10.56
N ALA A 425 -24.49 6.71 9.34
CA ALA A 425 -24.83 5.39 8.84
C ALA A 425 -24.14 4.27 9.65
N LEU A 426 -22.87 4.47 10.02
CA LEU A 426 -22.11 3.50 10.83
C LEU A 426 -22.60 3.43 12.29
N LEU A 427 -23.02 4.55 12.88
CA LEU A 427 -23.54 4.58 14.26
C LEU A 427 -24.98 4.04 14.37
N ASN A 428 -25.72 4.03 13.26
CA ASN A 428 -27.09 3.55 13.17
C ASN A 428 -27.24 2.59 11.99
N PRO A 429 -26.59 1.41 12.04
CA PRO A 429 -26.72 0.44 10.97
C PRO A 429 -28.20 0.04 10.80
N PRO A 430 -28.69 -0.16 9.56
CA PRO A 430 -30.04 -0.66 9.33
C PRO A 430 -30.24 -1.96 10.12
N ALA A 431 -31.45 -2.19 10.64
CA ALA A 431 -31.78 -3.44 11.31
C ALA A 431 -31.45 -4.59 10.37
N ALA A 432 -30.69 -5.58 10.85
CA ALA A 432 -30.36 -6.76 10.07
C ALA A 432 -31.66 -7.39 9.54
N GLU A 433 -31.75 -7.62 8.23
CA GLU A 433 -32.85 -8.39 7.66
C GLU A 433 -32.89 -9.73 8.40
N GLN A 434 -34.03 -10.04 9.01
CA GLN A 434 -34.21 -11.32 9.66
C GLN A 434 -34.10 -12.42 8.59
N PRO A 435 -33.35 -13.51 8.86
CA PRO A 435 -33.11 -14.56 7.88
C PRO A 435 -34.40 -15.24 7.39
#